data_AF-A0A4Z0YME8-F1
#
_entry.id   AF-A0A4Z0YME8-F1
#
_cell.length_a   1.000
_cell.length_b   1.000
_cell.length_c   1.000
_cell.angle_alpha   90.00
_cell.angle_beta   90.00
_cell.angle_gamma   90.00
#
_symmetry.space_group_name_H-M   'P 1'
#
loop_
_entity.id
_entity.type
_entity.pdbx_description
1 polymer ?
#
loop_
_entity_poly.entity_id
_entity_poly.type
_entity_poly.pdbx_seq_one_letter_code
_entity_poly.pdbx_strand_id
1 'polypeptide(L)'
;MCGGSSRVSIFSNTNFVGPAPPKTLGTWQYQSCYMEPMSPRALDKLVKADDKMTIETCLEACGNAKYAYAGLEYGRECWCGAELYPDLQDASDPSCAMQCDMTCGGNGMQICGGRGAITIYKNGAKKRHLPERSHIDGLGARKGRVFKIHRIPQ
;
A
#
# COMPACT_ATOMS: atom_id res chain seq x y z
N MET A 1 -23.18 18.27 -39.12
CA MET A 1 -21.97 17.56 -39.57
C MET A 1 -20.81 18.54 -39.54
N CYS A 2 -19.83 18.38 -38.64
CA CYS A 2 -18.57 19.14 -38.69
C CYS A 2 -17.40 18.19 -38.38
N GLY A 3 -16.42 18.13 -39.29
CA GLY A 3 -15.22 17.31 -39.20
C GLY A 3 -14.84 16.70 -40.55
N GLY A 4 -14.20 17.48 -41.43
CA GLY A 4 -13.60 16.96 -42.67
C GLY A 4 -12.34 16.14 -42.40
N SER A 5 -11.91 15.35 -43.39
CA SER A 5 -10.98 14.20 -43.29
C SER A 5 -9.56 14.46 -42.76
N SER A 6 -9.23 15.65 -42.24
CA SER A 6 -7.92 15.94 -41.62
C SER A 6 -7.96 17.07 -40.58
N ARG A 7 -9.11 17.31 -39.93
CA ARG A 7 -9.23 18.35 -38.90
C ARG A 7 -9.61 17.71 -37.56
N VAL A 8 -8.62 17.51 -36.69
CA VAL A 8 -8.85 17.21 -35.26
C VAL A 8 -8.98 18.55 -34.53
N SER A 9 -10.15 18.83 -33.96
CA SER A 9 -10.33 19.93 -33.02
C SER A 9 -9.85 19.48 -31.65
N ILE A 10 -8.69 19.99 -31.21
CA ILE A 10 -8.20 19.76 -29.85
C ILE A 10 -8.85 20.81 -28.95
N PHE A 11 -9.79 20.39 -28.12
CA PHE A 11 -10.35 21.23 -27.07
C PHE A 11 -9.54 21.02 -25.80
N SER A 12 -8.90 22.08 -25.30
CA SER A 12 -8.27 22.08 -23.97
C SER A 12 -9.37 22.29 -22.92
N ASN A 13 -9.84 21.20 -22.31
CA ASN A 13 -10.68 21.27 -21.12
C ASN A 13 -9.79 21.22 -19.88
N THR A 14 -9.51 22.39 -19.30
CA THR A 14 -8.71 22.50 -18.06
C THR A 14 -9.42 21.95 -16.82
N ASN A 15 -10.71 21.60 -16.93
CA ASN A 15 -11.51 21.01 -15.84
C ASN A 15 -11.66 19.49 -15.98
N PHE A 16 -11.06 18.87 -17.00
CA PHE A 16 -11.07 17.41 -17.12
C PHE A 16 -10.10 16.81 -16.11
N VAL A 17 -10.64 16.16 -15.08
CA VAL A 17 -9.88 15.32 -14.16
C VAL A 17 -9.93 13.90 -14.71
N GLY A 18 -8.84 13.45 -15.32
CA GLY A 18 -8.72 12.08 -15.81
C GLY A 18 -8.62 11.06 -14.67
N PRO A 19 -8.70 9.76 -14.99
CA PRO A 19 -8.47 8.71 -14.01
C PRO A 19 -7.11 8.87 -13.34
N ALA A 20 -7.08 8.75 -12.02
CA ALA A 20 -5.85 8.87 -11.24
C ALA A 20 -5.93 8.01 -9.97
N PRO A 21 -4.79 7.51 -9.45
CA PRO A 21 -4.76 6.91 -8.13
C PRO A 21 -5.05 7.98 -7.06
N PRO A 22 -6.03 7.78 -6.15
CA PRO A 22 -6.23 8.67 -5.03
C PRO A 22 -4.96 8.73 -4.16
N LYS A 23 -4.47 9.93 -3.86
CA LYS A 23 -3.22 10.09 -3.06
C LYS A 23 -3.32 9.43 -1.67
N THR A 24 -4.50 9.46 -1.07
CA THR A 24 -4.78 8.93 0.26
C THR A 24 -6.16 8.29 0.29
N LEU A 25 -6.27 7.11 0.91
CA LEU A 25 -7.54 6.43 1.14
C LEU A 25 -7.53 5.78 2.53
N GLY A 26 -8.23 6.39 3.49
CA GLY A 26 -8.15 5.98 4.89
C GLY A 26 -6.71 6.08 5.42
N THR A 27 -6.15 4.98 5.91
CA THR A 27 -4.76 4.91 6.37
C THR A 27 -3.76 4.64 5.25
N TRP A 28 -4.22 4.31 4.05
CA TRP A 28 -3.35 3.99 2.93
C TRP A 28 -2.90 5.24 2.18
N GLN A 29 -1.64 5.25 1.78
CA GLN A 29 -0.99 6.34 1.05
C GLN A 29 -0.43 5.79 -0.25
N TYR A 30 -0.80 6.40 -1.37
CA TYR A 30 -0.18 6.12 -2.66
C TYR A 30 1.32 6.39 -2.58
N GLN A 31 2.13 5.46 -3.09
CA GLN A 31 3.60 5.58 -3.10
C GLN A 31 4.07 6.02 -4.49
N SER A 32 4.02 5.09 -5.44
CA SER A 32 4.37 5.36 -6.83
C SER A 32 3.79 4.27 -7.74
N CYS A 33 3.96 4.47 -9.03
CA CYS A 33 3.86 3.43 -10.03
C CYS A 33 5.25 2.83 -10.21
N TYR A 34 5.35 1.50 -10.16
CA TYR A 34 6.60 0.79 -10.41
C TYR A 34 6.45 -0.17 -11.57
N MET A 35 7.54 -0.44 -12.29
CA MET A 35 7.58 -1.60 -13.19
C MET A 35 7.44 -2.89 -12.38
N GLU A 36 6.67 -3.83 -12.91
CA GLU A 36 6.43 -5.14 -12.32
C GLU A 36 7.35 -6.19 -12.99
N PRO A 37 8.51 -6.50 -12.42
CA PRO A 37 9.37 -7.57 -12.91
C PRO A 37 8.71 -8.95 -12.77
N MET A 38 9.04 -9.87 -13.69
CA MET A 38 8.51 -11.24 -13.63
C MET A 38 9.02 -12.05 -12.43
N SER A 39 10.27 -11.80 -11.99
CA SER A 39 10.88 -12.48 -10.85
C SER A 39 12.07 -11.70 -10.30
N PRO A 40 12.12 -11.42 -8.99
CA PRO A 40 10.98 -11.48 -8.06
C PRO A 40 9.98 -10.36 -8.36
N ARG A 41 8.71 -10.59 -8.05
CA ARG A 41 7.63 -9.58 -8.20
C ARG A 41 7.75 -8.47 -7.15
N ALA A 42 7.07 -7.34 -7.37
CA ALA A 42 7.08 -6.23 -6.42
C ALA A 42 6.45 -6.63 -5.08
N LEU A 43 5.38 -7.41 -5.13
CA LEU A 43 4.66 -7.98 -3.99
C LEU A 43 4.41 -9.47 -4.24
N ASP A 44 4.40 -10.27 -3.17
CA ASP A 44 4.55 -11.72 -3.27
C ASP A 44 3.25 -12.51 -3.10
N LYS A 45 2.12 -11.81 -2.87
CA LYS A 45 0.83 -12.44 -2.59
C LYS A 45 -0.28 -11.84 -3.43
N LEU A 46 -0.75 -12.58 -4.44
CA LEU A 46 -2.02 -12.30 -5.10
C LEU A 46 -3.15 -12.70 -4.15
N VAL A 47 -3.86 -11.73 -3.59
CA VAL A 47 -4.96 -12.00 -2.64
C VAL A 47 -6.33 -12.00 -3.31
N LYS A 48 -6.46 -11.31 -4.45
CA LYS A 48 -7.71 -11.22 -5.19
C LYS A 48 -7.46 -10.90 -6.66
N ALA A 49 -8.23 -11.52 -7.56
CA ALA A 49 -8.32 -11.14 -8.97
C ALA A 49 -9.80 -11.11 -9.36
N ASP A 50 -10.28 -9.95 -9.81
CA ASP A 50 -11.71 -9.69 -10.00
C ASP A 50 -11.92 -8.63 -11.08
N ASP A 51 -12.79 -8.88 -12.05
CA ASP A 51 -13.07 -7.93 -13.13
C ASP A 51 -13.83 -6.69 -12.64
N LYS A 52 -14.30 -6.70 -11.39
CA LYS A 52 -14.88 -5.54 -10.70
C LYS A 52 -13.92 -4.95 -9.65
N MET A 53 -12.60 -5.15 -9.80
CA MET A 53 -11.61 -4.62 -8.87
C MET A 53 -11.74 -3.10 -8.73
N THR A 54 -11.59 -2.62 -7.50
CA THR A 54 -11.43 -1.20 -7.15
C THR A 54 -10.25 -1.06 -6.20
N ILE A 55 -9.70 0.15 -6.11
CA ILE A 55 -8.62 0.45 -5.16
C ILE A 55 -9.09 0.14 -3.73
N GLU A 56 -10.30 0.57 -3.37
CA GLU A 56 -10.94 0.32 -2.07
C GLU A 56 -10.90 -1.16 -1.71
N THR A 57 -11.41 -2.02 -2.61
CA THR A 57 -11.51 -3.46 -2.35
C THR A 57 -10.16 -4.14 -2.20
N CYS A 58 -9.13 -3.67 -2.89
CA CYS A 58 -7.79 -4.21 -2.75
C CYS A 58 -7.14 -3.78 -1.44
N LEU A 59 -7.23 -2.49 -1.09
CA LEU A 59 -6.68 -1.96 0.15
C LEU A 59 -7.35 -2.58 1.39
N GLU A 60 -8.66 -2.83 1.33
CA GLU A 60 -9.38 -3.57 2.37
C GLU A 60 -8.87 -5.01 2.48
N ALA A 61 -8.73 -5.73 1.37
CA ALA A 61 -8.23 -7.11 1.37
C ALA A 61 -6.82 -7.22 1.98
N CYS A 62 -5.88 -6.35 1.56
CA CYS A 62 -4.53 -6.33 2.12
C CYS A 62 -4.52 -5.91 3.60
N GLY A 63 -5.39 -4.98 4.00
CA GLY A 63 -5.51 -4.56 5.40
C GLY A 63 -6.05 -5.67 6.30
N ASN A 64 -7.05 -6.42 5.82
CA ASN A 64 -7.61 -7.58 6.51
C ASN A 64 -6.58 -8.71 6.64
N ALA A 65 -5.77 -8.93 5.60
CA ALA A 65 -4.66 -9.86 5.60
C ALA A 65 -3.40 -9.37 6.34
N LYS A 66 -3.45 -8.18 6.97
CA LYS A 66 -2.37 -7.59 7.79
C LYS A 66 -1.08 -7.28 7.03
N TYR A 67 -1.18 -6.99 5.74
CA TYR A 67 -0.06 -6.55 4.93
C TYR A 67 0.18 -5.04 5.03
N ALA A 68 1.44 -4.63 4.88
CA ALA A 68 1.85 -3.23 4.94
C ALA A 68 1.76 -2.55 3.57
N TYR A 69 1.82 -3.33 2.49
CA TYR A 69 1.74 -2.86 1.12
C TYR A 69 0.60 -3.54 0.38
N ALA A 70 0.00 -2.78 -0.53
CA ALA A 70 -0.98 -3.23 -1.48
C ALA A 70 -0.58 -2.73 -2.86
N GLY A 71 -0.82 -3.54 -3.88
CA GLY A 71 -0.46 -3.27 -5.25
C GLY A 71 -1.59 -3.67 -6.18
N LEU A 72 -1.88 -2.82 -7.16
CA LEU A 72 -2.89 -3.12 -8.17
C LEU A 72 -2.23 -3.26 -9.53
N GLU A 73 -2.61 -4.32 -10.24
CA GLU A 73 -2.06 -4.66 -11.55
C GLU A 73 -3.17 -5.10 -12.52
N TYR A 74 -2.96 -4.84 -13.81
CA TYR A 74 -3.79 -5.31 -14.90
C TYR A 74 -5.28 -4.91 -14.80
N GLY A 75 -5.59 -3.84 -14.07
CA GLY A 75 -6.95 -3.35 -13.85
C GLY A 75 -7.82 -4.23 -12.94
N ARG A 76 -7.33 -5.41 -12.53
CA ARG A 76 -8.14 -6.48 -11.93
C ARG A 76 -7.46 -7.25 -10.80
N GLU A 77 -6.16 -7.15 -10.67
CA GLU A 77 -5.37 -7.94 -9.72
C GLU A 77 -5.03 -7.11 -8.49
N CYS A 78 -5.09 -7.75 -7.33
CA CYS A 78 -4.72 -7.19 -6.05
C CYS A 78 -3.62 -8.04 -5.43
N TRP A 79 -2.46 -7.41 -5.28
CA TRP A 79 -1.26 -7.96 -4.70
C TRP A 79 -1.02 -7.33 -3.32
N CYS A 80 -0.55 -8.10 -2.36
CA CYS A 80 -0.17 -7.62 -1.04
C CYS A 80 1.22 -8.10 -0.67
N GLY A 81 1.88 -7.38 0.23
CA GLY A 81 3.17 -7.77 0.77
C GLY A 81 3.44 -7.13 2.12
N ALA A 82 4.23 -7.82 2.94
CA ALA A 82 4.72 -7.25 4.19
C ALA A 82 5.79 -6.19 3.90
N GLU A 83 6.51 -6.37 2.79
CA GLU A 83 7.58 -5.53 2.30
C GLU A 83 7.39 -5.34 0.79
N LEU A 84 7.99 -4.27 0.27
CA LEU A 84 8.10 -4.03 -1.16
C LEU A 84 9.49 -4.53 -1.58
N TYR A 85 9.57 -5.24 -2.72
CA TYR A 85 10.87 -5.66 -3.24
C TYR A 85 11.81 -4.44 -3.43
N PRO A 86 13.08 -4.51 -3.00
CA PRO A 86 14.03 -3.42 -3.22
C PRO A 86 14.28 -3.19 -4.71
N ASP A 87 14.77 -2.01 -5.06
CA ASP A 87 15.25 -1.67 -6.41
C ASP A 87 14.19 -1.74 -7.53
N LEU A 88 12.91 -1.60 -7.19
CA LEU A 88 11.87 -1.40 -8.20
C LEU A 88 12.10 -0.10 -8.96
N GLN A 89 12.06 -0.19 -10.29
CA GLN A 89 12.19 0.97 -11.15
C GLN A 89 10.86 1.72 -11.23
N ASP A 90 10.92 3.03 -10.99
CA ASP A 90 9.75 3.90 -11.07
C ASP A 90 9.25 3.99 -12.52
N ALA A 91 7.95 3.80 -12.68
CA ALA A 91 7.22 3.80 -13.95
C ALA A 91 6.25 4.99 -14.05
N SER A 92 6.39 5.99 -13.19
CA SER A 92 5.63 7.24 -13.25
C SER A 92 6.10 8.18 -14.35
N ASP A 93 7.30 7.97 -14.90
CA ASP A 93 7.79 8.69 -16.06
C ASP A 93 6.97 8.30 -17.32
N PRO A 94 6.29 9.26 -17.98
CA PRO A 94 5.53 8.99 -19.19
C PRO A 94 6.36 8.47 -20.39
N SER A 95 7.69 8.52 -20.32
CA SER A 95 8.58 7.92 -21.32
C SER A 95 8.82 6.42 -21.09
N CYS A 96 8.42 5.88 -19.93
CA CYS A 96 8.53 4.45 -19.66
C CYS A 96 7.56 3.66 -20.54
N ALA A 97 7.99 2.52 -21.07
CA ALA A 97 7.14 1.66 -21.89
C ALA A 97 6.05 0.94 -21.06
N MET A 98 6.30 0.76 -19.76
CA MET A 98 5.35 0.20 -18.80
C MET A 98 4.85 1.34 -17.92
N GLN A 99 3.54 1.52 -17.84
CA GLN A 99 2.91 2.63 -17.11
C GLN A 99 1.69 2.16 -16.35
N CYS A 100 1.37 2.82 -15.24
CA CYS A 100 0.09 2.62 -14.57
C CYS A 100 -0.99 3.45 -15.29
N ASP A 101 -1.50 2.91 -16.38
CA ASP A 101 -2.48 3.55 -17.27
C ASP A 101 -3.80 2.78 -17.37
N MET A 102 -3.89 1.59 -16.77
CA MET A 102 -5.10 0.80 -16.79
C MET A 102 -6.05 1.21 -15.68
N THR A 103 -7.29 1.45 -16.09
CA THR A 103 -8.37 1.73 -15.16
C THR A 103 -8.78 0.47 -14.41
N CYS A 104 -9.31 0.66 -13.21
CA CYS A 104 -9.88 -0.41 -12.42
C CYS A 104 -11.16 -0.93 -13.09
N GLY A 105 -11.32 -2.26 -13.17
CA GLY A 105 -12.49 -2.87 -13.80
C GLY A 105 -13.83 -2.52 -13.11
N GLY A 106 -13.79 -2.24 -11.79
CA GLY A 106 -14.95 -1.78 -11.02
C GLY A 106 -15.11 -0.26 -10.94
N ASN A 107 -14.10 0.53 -11.34
CA ASN A 107 -14.15 1.99 -11.29
C ASN A 107 -13.22 2.64 -12.33
N GLY A 108 -13.81 3.11 -13.44
CA GLY A 108 -13.08 3.74 -14.55
C GLY A 108 -12.37 5.07 -14.21
N MET A 109 -12.64 5.67 -13.04
CA MET A 109 -11.98 6.90 -12.58
C MET A 109 -10.73 6.63 -11.75
N GLN A 110 -10.41 5.36 -11.48
CA GLN A 110 -9.27 4.93 -10.71
C GLN A 110 -8.29 4.17 -11.59
N ILE A 111 -6.99 4.30 -11.29
CA ILE A 111 -5.91 3.56 -11.95
C ILE A 111 -5.52 2.36 -11.08
N CYS A 112 -5.52 1.18 -11.69
CA CYS A 112 -5.23 -0.12 -11.08
C CYS A 112 -4.05 -0.80 -11.79
N GLY A 113 -2.92 -0.09 -11.89
CA GLY A 113 -1.69 -0.59 -12.51
C GLY A 113 -1.68 -0.54 -14.03
N GLY A 114 -0.90 -1.44 -14.62
CA GLY A 114 -0.49 -1.43 -16.01
C GLY A 114 -0.07 -2.79 -16.52
N ARG A 115 0.29 -2.88 -17.81
CA ARG A 115 0.84 -4.11 -18.40
C ARG A 115 2.31 -4.16 -18.01
N GLY A 116 2.64 -4.93 -16.96
CA GLY A 116 3.98 -4.93 -16.37
C GLY A 116 4.26 -3.70 -15.51
N ALA A 117 3.23 -3.06 -14.96
CA ALA A 117 3.39 -1.99 -13.98
C ALA A 117 2.37 -2.12 -12.86
N ILE A 118 2.78 -1.78 -11.65
CA ILE A 118 2.00 -1.94 -10.42
C ILE A 118 1.82 -0.60 -9.71
N THR A 119 0.58 -0.29 -9.33
CA THR A 119 0.26 0.90 -8.51
C THR A 119 0.39 0.53 -7.04
N ILE A 120 1.35 1.10 -6.31
CA ILE A 120 1.64 0.73 -4.92
C ILE A 120 1.04 1.72 -3.91
N TYR A 121 0.45 1.14 -2.87
CA TYR A 121 0.00 1.83 -1.67
C TYR A 121 0.69 1.27 -0.44
N LYS A 122 0.98 2.15 0.53
CA LYS A 122 1.53 1.78 1.84
C LYS A 122 0.52 2.09 2.92
N ASN A 123 0.34 1.14 3.83
CA ASN A 123 -0.49 1.33 5.00
C ASN A 123 0.24 2.22 6.02
N GLY A 124 -0.22 3.45 6.14
CA GLY A 124 0.24 4.43 7.12
C GLY A 124 -0.40 4.27 8.49
N ALA A 125 -1.23 3.24 8.71
CA ALA A 125 -1.61 2.82 10.06
C ALA A 125 -0.31 2.49 10.78
N LYS A 126 0.17 3.44 11.60
CA LYS A 126 1.38 3.25 12.38
C LYS A 126 1.24 1.87 13.00
N LYS A 127 2.26 1.02 12.83
CA LYS A 127 2.62 0.12 13.91
C LYS A 127 2.93 1.04 15.09
N ARG A 128 1.88 1.56 15.75
CA ARG A 128 1.89 1.61 17.19
C ARG A 128 2.33 0.21 17.51
N HIS A 129 3.57 0.11 17.95
CA HIS A 129 4.06 -1.00 18.70
C HIS A 129 2.92 -1.37 19.65
N LEU A 130 2.06 -2.29 19.21
CA LEU A 130 1.24 -3.05 20.11
C LEU A 130 2.34 -3.75 20.89
N PRO A 131 2.48 -3.51 22.20
CA PRO A 131 3.48 -4.22 22.96
C PRO A 131 3.20 -5.69 22.70
N GLU A 132 4.08 -6.30 21.93
CA GLU A 132 4.27 -7.73 21.92
C GLU A 132 4.35 -8.08 23.40
N ARG A 133 3.54 -9.04 23.86
CA ARG A 133 3.62 -9.54 25.23
C ARG A 133 5.01 -10.18 25.39
N SER A 134 6.02 -9.36 25.61
CA SER A 134 7.33 -9.75 26.07
C SER A 134 7.20 -10.01 27.57
N HIS A 135 7.51 -11.25 27.93
CA HIS A 135 7.90 -11.73 29.25
C HIS A 135 7.27 -11.06 30.47
N ILE A 136 6.38 -11.83 31.12
CA ILE A 136 6.23 -11.77 32.58
C ILE A 136 7.55 -12.19 33.24
N ASP A 137 8.51 -11.26 33.26
CA ASP A 137 9.60 -11.31 34.23
C ASP A 137 9.07 -10.91 35.60
N GLY A 138 9.49 -11.71 36.59
CA GLY A 138 8.91 -11.85 37.91
C GLY A 138 8.56 -10.56 38.64
N LEU A 139 7.32 -10.51 39.14
CA LEU A 139 6.90 -9.53 40.12
C LEU A 139 7.67 -9.77 41.43
N GLY A 140 8.59 -8.85 41.73
CA GLY A 140 9.35 -8.80 42.96
C GLY A 140 8.46 -8.82 44.20
N ALA A 141 8.65 -9.85 45.01
CA ALA A 141 8.16 -9.91 46.39
C ALA A 141 8.81 -8.78 47.20
N ARG A 142 7.99 -7.89 47.75
CA ARG A 142 8.41 -6.84 48.70
C ARG A 142 8.93 -7.53 49.97
N LYS A 143 10.24 -7.66 50.12
CA LYS A 143 10.85 -8.03 51.40
C LYS A 143 10.72 -6.85 52.38
N GLY A 144 9.93 -7.06 53.42
CA GLY A 144 9.82 -6.17 54.57
C GLY A 144 11.19 -5.88 55.18
N ARG A 145 11.41 -4.61 55.51
CA ARG A 145 12.62 -4.10 56.15
C ARG A 145 12.58 -4.53 57.62
N VAL A 146 13.34 -5.57 57.98
CA VAL A 146 13.56 -5.97 59.38
C VAL A 146 14.51 -4.95 60.01
N PHE A 147 14.03 -4.22 61.01
CA PHE A 147 14.85 -3.35 61.86
C PHE A 147 15.87 -4.21 62.63
N LYS A 148 17.16 -4.01 62.34
CA LYS A 148 18.27 -4.61 63.10
C LYS A 148 18.54 -3.70 64.30
N ILE A 149 18.01 -4.07 65.46
CA ILE A 149 18.37 -3.45 66.74
C ILE A 149 19.84 -3.77 67.05
N HIS A 150 20.67 -2.73 67.12
CA HIS A 150 22.04 -2.82 67.60
C HIS A 150 22.03 -3.21 69.08
N ARG A 151 22.66 -4.33 69.43
CA ARG A 151 23.03 -4.64 70.83
C ARG A 151 24.13 -3.68 71.25
N ILE A 152 23.89 -2.97 72.35
CA ILE A 152 24.88 -2.25 73.15
C ILE A 152 25.57 -3.29 74.05
N PRO A 153 26.91 -3.29 74.18
CA PRO A 153 27.60 -4.19 75.10
C PRO A 153 27.58 -3.61 76.52
N GLN A 154 27.30 -4.46 77.51
CA GLN A 154 28.01 -4.61 78.80
C GLN A 154 27.68 -5.99 79.37
#